data_AF-A0A969E3E1-F1
#
_entry.id   AF-A0A969E3E1-F1
#
_cell.length_a   1.000
_cell.length_b   1.000
_cell.length_c   1.000
_cell.angle_alpha   90.00
_cell.angle_beta   90.00
_cell.angle_gamma   90.00
#
_symmetry.space_group_name_H-M   'P 1'
#
loop_
_entity.id
_entity.type
_entity.pdbx_description
1 polymer ?
#
loop_
_entity_poly.entity_id
_entity_poly.type
_entity_poly.pdbx_seq_one_letter_code
_entity_poly.pdbx_strand_id
1 'polypeptide(L)'
;MSIGNALDDKQIAHLIETLGREISRPENKPLAEKLSLLVKVADTQIEQIFTINQPDNEPEETTLSSYGNFVSEPLLEYGVKKSPRIFGKHTVYENGEAIGMQDFDFRKNVSLGTNAMLALGGLILKKLEKGGLVVFDELDNSLHPKISRFFIQLFHNPDINKGNAQIVFSTHEPLLMDKDMFRSDQIWFTEKNKFGESELYSAQDFDGVREDIPFDKWYMAGKFGALPNIQESLFSF
;
A
#
# COMPACT_ATOMS: atom_id res chain seq x y z
N MET A 1 -13.95 -6.76 -12.07
CA MET A 1 -12.52 -6.53 -11.79
C MET A 1 -12.43 -5.08 -11.37
N SER A 2 -12.28 -4.80 -10.07
CA SER A 2 -12.12 -3.42 -9.60
C SER A 2 -10.66 -3.06 -9.80
N ILE A 3 -10.41 -2.17 -10.75
CA ILE A 3 -9.12 -1.49 -10.91
C ILE A 3 -9.23 -0.30 -9.96
N GLY A 4 -8.45 -0.29 -8.87
CA GLY A 4 -8.50 0.75 -7.86
C GLY A 4 -7.11 1.38 -7.74
N ASN A 5 -7.07 2.71 -7.79
CA ASN A 5 -5.95 3.53 -7.28
C ASN A 5 -5.48 2.95 -5.95
N ALA A 6 -4.19 3.12 -5.66
CA ALA A 6 -3.66 2.81 -4.35
C ALA A 6 -4.51 3.56 -3.34
N LEU A 7 -4.92 2.74 -2.38
CA LEU A 7 -6.17 2.83 -1.66
C LEU A 7 -6.54 4.27 -1.31
N ASP A 8 -7.72 4.74 -1.75
CA ASP A 8 -8.27 5.99 -1.23
C ASP A 8 -8.55 5.87 0.28
N ASP A 9 -8.74 6.99 0.98
CA ASP A 9 -8.97 7.02 2.44
C ASP A 9 -10.08 6.06 2.90
N LYS A 10 -11.12 5.85 2.07
CA LYS A 10 -12.24 4.96 2.39
C LYS A 10 -11.83 3.50 2.21
N GLN A 11 -11.10 3.18 1.14
CA GLN A 11 -10.55 1.86 0.90
C GLN A 11 -9.54 1.47 1.98
N ILE A 12 -8.68 2.40 2.41
CA ILE A 12 -7.75 2.20 3.54
C ILE A 12 -8.56 1.88 4.80
N ALA A 13 -9.55 2.71 5.14
CA ALA A 13 -10.37 2.49 6.33
C ALA A 13 -11.08 1.13 6.30
N HIS A 14 -11.64 0.75 5.15
CA HIS A 14 -12.30 -0.55 4.96
C HIS A 14 -11.34 -1.73 5.14
N LEU A 15 -10.14 -1.64 4.58
CA LEU A 15 -9.12 -2.69 4.72
C LEU A 15 -8.61 -2.79 6.14
N ILE A 16 -8.40 -1.68 6.85
CA ILE A 16 -7.99 -1.69 8.26
C ILE A 16 -9.06 -2.33 9.14
N GLU A 17 -10.34 -2.04 8.89
CA GLU A 17 -11.45 -2.68 9.63
C GLU A 17 -11.51 -4.19 9.36
N THR A 18 -11.41 -4.58 8.09
CA THR A 18 -11.38 -6.00 7.68
C THR A 18 -10.18 -6.71 8.31
N LEU A 19 -9.02 -6.07 8.30
CA LEU A 19 -7.79 -6.59 8.88
C LEU A 19 -7.93 -6.75 10.40
N GLY A 20 -8.54 -5.77 11.09
CA GLY A 20 -8.84 -5.85 12.52
C GLY A 20 -9.70 -7.07 12.86
N ARG A 21 -10.77 -7.30 12.08
CA ARG A 21 -11.61 -8.51 12.22
C ARG A 21 -10.82 -9.79 11.97
N GLU A 22 -9.91 -9.81 10.99
CA GLU A 22 -9.11 -10.99 10.67
C GLU A 22 -8.09 -11.31 11.77
N ILE A 23 -7.25 -10.35 12.15
CA ILE A 23 -6.15 -10.59 13.10
C ILE A 23 -6.62 -10.77 14.54
N SER A 24 -7.87 -10.39 14.85
CA SER A 24 -8.51 -10.69 16.13
C SER A 24 -8.79 -12.19 16.34
N ARG A 25 -8.82 -12.97 15.27
CA ARG A 25 -9.13 -14.40 15.35
C ARG A 25 -7.86 -15.19 15.74
N PRO A 26 -7.93 -16.10 16.72
CA PRO A 26 -6.76 -16.83 17.20
C PRO A 26 -5.96 -17.56 16.11
N GLU A 27 -6.64 -18.08 15.09
CA GLU A 27 -6.01 -18.78 13.95
C GLU A 27 -5.13 -17.86 13.09
N ASN A 28 -5.35 -16.54 13.13
CA ASN A 28 -4.61 -15.54 12.38
C ASN A 28 -3.50 -14.87 13.21
N LYS A 29 -3.16 -15.42 14.38
CA LYS A 29 -2.03 -14.95 15.19
C LYS A 29 -0.71 -14.81 14.40
N PRO A 30 -0.33 -15.75 13.50
CA PRO A 30 0.88 -15.59 12.69
C PRO A 30 0.85 -14.35 11.78
N LEU A 31 -0.31 -13.97 11.25
CA LEU A 31 -0.47 -12.75 10.45
C LEU A 31 -0.30 -11.51 11.32
N ALA A 32 -0.89 -11.49 12.53
CA ALA A 32 -0.75 -10.40 13.48
C ALA A 32 0.73 -10.15 13.89
N GLU A 33 1.48 -11.24 14.10
CA GLU A 33 2.91 -11.19 14.41
C GLU A 33 3.73 -10.63 13.24
N LYS A 34 3.45 -11.08 12.01
CA LYS A 34 4.11 -10.54 10.80
C LYS A 34 3.81 -9.06 10.58
N LEU A 35 2.58 -8.62 10.86
CA LEU A 35 2.21 -7.21 10.76
C LEU A 35 2.86 -6.35 11.85
N SER A 36 3.00 -6.89 13.07
CA SER A 36 3.78 -6.24 14.13
C SER A 36 5.24 -6.06 13.72
N LEU A 37 5.84 -7.10 13.12
CA LEU A 37 7.18 -7.01 12.56
C LEU A 37 7.26 -5.98 11.44
N LEU A 38 6.27 -5.95 10.54
CA LEU A 38 6.20 -5.01 9.43
C LEU A 38 6.18 -3.55 9.89
N VAL A 39 5.33 -3.19 10.86
CA VAL A 39 5.29 -1.80 11.37
C VAL A 39 6.60 -1.41 12.07
N LYS A 40 7.25 -2.38 12.72
CA LYS A 40 8.52 -2.19 13.41
C LYS A 40 9.68 -1.97 12.42
N VAL A 41 9.79 -2.79 11.36
CA VAL A 41 10.87 -2.63 10.35
C VAL A 41 10.67 -1.40 9.46
N ALA A 42 9.44 -0.90 9.38
CA ALA A 42 9.10 0.30 8.61
C ALA A 42 9.35 1.62 9.35
N ASP A 43 10.07 1.59 10.49
CA ASP A 43 10.46 2.78 11.26
C ASP A 43 9.28 3.67 11.70
N THR A 44 8.17 3.04 12.06
CA THR A 44 6.97 3.77 12.52
C THR A 44 7.02 4.15 14.01
N GLN A 45 8.06 3.73 14.74
CA GLN A 45 8.14 3.74 16.20
C GLN A 45 7.06 2.91 16.92
N ILE A 46 6.32 2.10 16.16
CA ILE A 46 5.33 1.16 16.69
C ILE A 46 6.03 -0.18 16.91
N GLU A 47 6.02 -0.64 18.16
CA GLU A 47 6.66 -1.89 18.57
C GLU A 47 5.79 -3.11 18.26
N GLN A 48 4.48 -2.95 18.38
CA GLN A 48 3.52 -4.03 18.24
C GLN A 48 2.15 -3.51 17.83
N ILE A 49 1.41 -4.32 17.07
CA ILE A 49 -0.03 -4.15 16.88
C ILE A 49 -0.81 -5.28 17.56
N PHE A 50 -2.04 -4.98 17.99
CA PHE A 50 -2.96 -5.93 18.59
C PHE A 50 -4.40 -5.44 18.40
N THR A 51 -5.39 -6.29 18.73
CA THR A 51 -6.80 -5.92 18.58
C THR A 51 -7.52 -5.83 19.91
N ILE A 52 -8.40 -4.84 20.03
CA ILE A 52 -9.32 -4.70 21.17
C ILE A 52 -10.75 -4.69 20.64
N ASN A 53 -11.65 -5.42 21.31
CA ASN A 53 -13.09 -5.34 21.05
C ASN A 53 -13.64 -4.08 21.72
N GLN A 54 -14.39 -3.23 21.00
CA GLN A 54 -14.93 -2.01 21.60
C GLN A 54 -16.00 -2.30 22.67
N PRO A 55 -16.01 -1.54 23.79
CA PRO A 55 -17.09 -1.59 24.79
C PRO A 55 -18.41 -1.03 24.23
N ASP A 56 -19.55 -1.36 24.86
CA ASP A 56 -20.93 -1.07 24.40
C ASP A 56 -21.30 0.42 24.21
N ASN A 57 -20.50 1.36 24.69
CA ASN A 57 -20.95 2.74 24.92
C ASN A 57 -20.25 3.83 24.09
N GLU A 58 -19.34 3.50 23.16
CA GLU A 58 -18.82 4.50 22.21
C GLU A 58 -19.70 4.54 20.94
N PRO A 59 -20.25 5.70 20.55
CA PRO A 59 -20.96 5.80 19.28
C PRO A 59 -19.98 5.52 18.13
N GLU A 60 -20.33 4.56 17.27
CA GLU A 60 -19.68 4.41 15.97
C GLU A 60 -19.92 5.69 15.18
N GLU A 61 -18.87 6.51 14.99
CA GLU A 61 -18.91 7.58 14.00
C GLU A 61 -19.27 6.94 12.65
N THR A 62 -20.46 7.30 12.20
CA THR A 62 -21.29 6.56 11.27
C THR A 62 -20.51 6.17 10.01
N THR A 63 -20.19 4.89 9.90
CA THR A 63 -19.66 4.21 8.70
C THR A 63 -20.64 4.21 7.52
N LEU A 64 -21.76 4.94 7.60
CA LEU A 64 -22.82 4.95 6.59
C LEU A 64 -22.85 6.23 5.73
N SER A 65 -22.28 7.35 6.18
CA SER A 65 -22.22 8.57 5.36
C SER A 65 -21.08 8.55 4.34
N SER A 66 -20.05 7.73 4.57
CA SER A 66 -18.91 7.57 3.67
C SER A 66 -19.14 6.56 2.54
N TYR A 67 -20.08 5.62 2.72
CA TYR A 67 -20.47 4.62 1.73
C TYR A 67 -21.82 5.01 1.11
N GLY A 68 -21.81 5.93 0.14
CA GLY A 68 -23.02 6.23 -0.63
C GLY A 68 -23.60 4.97 -1.27
N ASN A 69 -24.93 4.82 -1.26
CA ASN A 69 -25.87 3.94 -1.99
C ASN A 69 -25.45 2.54 -2.53
N PHE A 70 -24.27 2.01 -2.23
CA PHE A 70 -23.76 0.73 -2.76
C PHE A 70 -23.78 -0.41 -1.73
N VAL A 71 -24.28 -0.16 -0.52
CA VAL A 71 -24.53 -1.21 0.47
C VAL A 71 -25.95 -1.71 0.26
N SER A 72 -26.10 -2.93 -0.28
CA SER A 72 -27.41 -3.57 -0.43
C SER A 72 -28.06 -3.78 0.95
N GLU A 73 -29.37 -3.51 1.04
CA GLU A 73 -30.23 -3.66 2.25
C GLU A 73 -30.03 -4.95 3.08
N PRO A 74 -29.63 -6.12 2.54
CA PRO A 74 -29.43 -7.33 3.36
C PRO A 74 -28.32 -7.22 4.42
N LEU A 75 -27.43 -6.21 4.32
CA LEU A 75 -26.39 -5.95 5.32
C LEU A 75 -26.89 -5.16 6.53
N LEU A 76 -28.06 -4.50 6.44
CA LEU A 76 -28.66 -3.75 7.55
C LEU A 76 -29.34 -4.66 8.59
N GLU A 77 -29.72 -5.88 8.20
CA GLU A 77 -30.52 -6.79 9.04
C GLU A 77 -29.66 -7.77 9.87
N TYR A 78 -28.39 -7.95 9.51
CA TYR A 78 -27.40 -8.66 10.32
C TYR A 78 -26.74 -7.66 11.28
N GLY A 79 -27.33 -7.52 12.47
CA GLY A 79 -26.98 -6.55 13.49
C GLY A 79 -25.50 -6.17 13.56
N VAL A 80 -25.26 -4.87 13.66
CA VAL A 80 -23.95 -4.20 13.79
C VAL A 80 -23.08 -4.94 14.82
N LYS A 81 -22.34 -5.94 14.34
CA LYS A 81 -21.35 -6.65 15.15
C LYS A 81 -20.18 -5.71 15.26
N LYS A 82 -19.97 -5.17 16.46
CA LYS A 82 -18.80 -4.35 16.81
C LYS A 82 -17.52 -4.96 16.24
N SER A 83 -16.86 -4.23 15.36
CA SER A 83 -15.62 -4.67 14.73
C SER A 83 -14.45 -4.55 15.72
N PRO A 84 -13.62 -5.60 15.89
CA PRO A 84 -12.34 -5.49 16.56
C PRO A 84 -11.49 -4.40 15.90
N ARG A 85 -10.93 -3.50 16.71
CA ARG A 85 -10.11 -2.38 16.24
C ARG A 85 -8.64 -2.66 16.50
N ILE A 86 -7.78 -2.19 15.60
CA ILE A 86 -6.33 -2.32 15.73
C ILE A 86 -5.82 -1.20 16.65
N PHE A 87 -4.99 -1.60 17.61
CA PHE A 87 -4.24 -0.73 18.52
C PHE A 87 -2.75 -0.95 18.30
N GLY A 88 -1.96 0.09 18.52
CA GLY A 88 -0.51 0.03 18.52
C GLY A 88 0.06 0.18 19.93
N LYS A 89 1.27 -0.34 20.14
CA LYS A 89 2.11 -0.03 21.31
C LYS A 89 3.36 0.69 20.88
N HIS A 90 3.73 1.73 21.60
CA HIS A 90 4.99 2.43 21.40
C HIS A 90 5.69 2.68 22.73
N THR A 91 7.02 2.81 22.68
CA THR A 91 7.85 3.13 23.84
C THR A 91 7.70 4.61 24.20
N VAL A 92 7.49 4.89 25.48
CA VAL A 92 7.43 6.25 26.03
C VAL A 92 8.79 6.58 26.64
N TYR A 93 9.29 7.78 26.34
CA TYR A 93 10.59 8.25 26.80
C TYR A 93 10.43 9.49 27.69
N GLU A 94 11.18 9.52 28.79
CA GLU A 94 11.36 10.70 29.64
C GLU A 94 12.86 10.96 29.78
N ASN A 95 13.31 12.18 29.47
CA ASN A 95 14.74 12.55 29.46
C ASN A 95 15.64 11.63 28.62
N GLY A 96 15.09 11.00 27.57
CA GLY A 96 15.81 10.06 26.70
C GLY A 96 15.87 8.62 27.21
N GLU A 97 15.31 8.33 28.39
CA GLU A 97 15.21 6.99 28.94
C GLU A 97 13.82 6.40 28.69
N ALA A 98 13.77 5.12 28.29
CA ALA A 98 12.51 4.41 28.10
C ALA A 98 11.87 4.13 29.47
N ILE A 99 10.70 4.71 29.72
CA ILE A 99 9.99 4.60 31.00
C ILE A 99 8.79 3.64 30.95
N GLY A 100 8.38 3.21 29.76
CA GLY A 100 7.28 2.26 29.60
C GLY A 100 6.77 2.14 28.17
N MET A 101 5.61 1.51 28.04
CA MET A 101 4.88 1.42 26.78
C MET A 101 3.49 2.04 26.95
N GLN A 102 3.00 2.67 25.89
CA GLN A 102 1.65 3.21 25.82
C GLN A 102 0.90 2.59 24.65
N ASP A 103 -0.36 2.25 24.91
CA ASP A 103 -1.29 1.75 23.92
C ASP A 103 -2.02 2.95 23.29
N PHE A 104 -2.25 2.92 21.97
CA PHE A 104 -3.02 3.93 21.27
C PHE A 104 -3.90 3.33 20.18
N ASP A 105 -4.95 4.05 19.85
CA ASP A 105 -5.90 3.67 18.81
C ASP A 105 -5.28 3.92 17.44
N PHE A 106 -5.00 2.85 16.69
CA PHE A 106 -4.26 2.95 15.44
C PHE A 106 -4.97 3.87 14.45
N ARG A 107 -6.29 3.79 14.34
CA ARG A 107 -7.07 4.60 13.38
C ARG A 107 -7.07 6.09 13.73
N LYS A 108 -7.11 6.43 15.03
CA LYS A 108 -7.21 7.83 15.49
C LYS A 108 -5.87 8.54 15.57
N ASN A 109 -4.79 7.80 15.83
CA ASN A 109 -3.52 8.39 16.23
C ASN A 109 -2.37 8.21 15.23
N VAL A 110 -2.54 7.42 14.15
CA VAL A 110 -1.50 7.27 13.11
C VAL A 110 -1.83 8.06 11.85
N SER A 111 -0.79 8.38 11.08
CA SER A 111 -0.92 9.07 9.79
C SER A 111 -1.62 8.19 8.75
N LEU A 112 -2.10 8.84 7.68
CA LEU A 112 -2.67 8.14 6.53
C LEU A 112 -1.68 7.15 5.91
N GLY A 113 -0.40 7.53 5.76
CA GLY A 113 0.63 6.67 5.19
C GLY A 113 0.90 5.42 6.02
N THR A 114 0.87 5.52 7.35
CA THR A 114 1.01 4.36 8.23
C THR A 114 -0.20 3.42 8.15
N ASN A 115 -1.42 3.98 8.03
CA ASN A 115 -2.63 3.19 7.78
C ASN A 115 -2.60 2.51 6.41
N ALA A 116 -2.20 3.22 5.35
CA ALA A 116 -2.03 2.67 4.01
C ALA A 116 -1.03 1.52 4.01
N MET A 117 0.12 1.72 4.66
CA MET A 117 1.15 0.70 4.80
C MET A 117 0.63 -0.54 5.52
N LEU A 118 -0.10 -0.38 6.63
CA LEU A 118 -0.63 -1.53 7.37
C LEU A 118 -1.70 -2.28 6.55
N ALA A 119 -2.59 -1.55 5.88
CA ALA A 119 -3.61 -2.12 5.01
C ALA A 119 -3.00 -2.93 3.85
N LEU A 120 -2.06 -2.32 3.12
CA LEU A 120 -1.34 -2.97 2.03
C LEU A 120 -0.50 -4.15 2.52
N GLY A 121 0.19 -3.97 3.65
CA GLY A 121 0.97 -5.03 4.30
C GLY A 121 0.13 -6.26 4.61
N GLY A 122 -1.08 -6.09 5.15
CA GLY A 122 -2.02 -7.18 5.39
C GLY A 122 -2.39 -7.95 4.12
N LEU A 123 -2.70 -7.23 3.05
CA LEU A 123 -3.04 -7.83 1.76
C LEU A 123 -1.85 -8.57 1.12
N ILE A 124 -0.68 -7.93 1.12
CA ILE A 124 0.56 -8.45 0.54
C ILE A 124 1.02 -9.70 1.30
N LEU A 125 1.10 -9.67 2.63
CA LEU A 125 1.56 -10.82 3.42
C LEU A 125 0.70 -12.07 3.19
N LYS A 126 -0.63 -11.90 3.13
CA LYS A 126 -1.56 -13.00 2.82
C LYS A 126 -1.33 -13.56 1.42
N LYS A 127 -1.03 -12.70 0.45
CA LYS A 127 -0.76 -13.09 -0.94
C LYS A 127 0.56 -13.81 -1.08
N LEU A 128 1.62 -13.32 -0.43
CA LEU A 128 2.93 -13.97 -0.40
C LEU A 128 2.87 -15.40 0.17
N GLU A 129 1.95 -15.68 1.11
CA GLU A 129 1.74 -17.04 1.62
C GLU A 129 0.91 -17.93 0.69
N LYS A 130 -0.18 -17.41 0.13
CA LYS A 130 -1.17 -18.19 -0.63
C LYS A 130 -0.92 -18.24 -2.13
N GLY A 131 -0.08 -17.35 -2.64
CA GLY A 131 0.13 -17.12 -4.06
C GLY A 131 -0.96 -16.30 -4.74
N GLY A 132 -0.80 -16.17 -6.06
CA GLY A 132 -1.71 -15.44 -6.94
C GLY A 132 -1.27 -14.00 -7.23
N LEU A 133 -2.10 -13.29 -7.99
CA LEU A 133 -1.81 -11.94 -8.46
C LEU A 133 -2.36 -10.88 -7.49
N VAL A 134 -1.60 -9.81 -7.33
CA VAL A 134 -2.00 -8.53 -6.75
C VAL A 134 -1.80 -7.46 -7.80
N VAL A 135 -2.82 -6.62 -8.02
CA VAL A 135 -2.73 -5.47 -8.92
C VAL A 135 -3.01 -4.22 -8.11
N PHE A 136 -2.10 -3.26 -8.17
CA PHE A 136 -2.25 -1.94 -7.55
C PHE A 136 -2.13 -0.86 -8.62
N ASP A 137 -3.09 0.04 -8.70
CA ASP A 137 -2.83 1.29 -9.41
C ASP A 137 -2.08 2.24 -8.46
N GLU A 138 -1.12 3.03 -8.93
CA GLU A 138 -0.37 4.04 -8.17
C GLU A 138 0.21 3.55 -6.82
N LEU A 139 0.94 2.43 -6.76
CA LEU A 139 1.39 1.81 -5.49
C LEU A 139 2.07 2.78 -4.50
N ASP A 140 2.74 3.81 -4.99
CA ASP A 140 3.40 4.88 -4.26
C ASP A 140 2.46 5.92 -3.63
N ASN A 141 1.17 5.92 -3.97
CA ASN A 141 0.23 6.85 -3.39
C ASN A 141 0.17 6.68 -1.86
N SER A 142 0.36 7.79 -1.13
CA SER A 142 0.42 7.83 0.33
C SER A 142 1.56 7.02 0.99
N LEU A 143 2.49 6.45 0.23
CA LEU A 143 3.65 5.73 0.75
C LEU A 143 4.95 6.46 0.42
N HIS A 144 5.88 6.45 1.37
CA HIS A 144 7.25 6.87 1.06
C HIS A 144 7.88 5.87 0.07
N PRO A 145 8.65 6.29 -0.96
CA PRO A 145 9.20 5.40 -1.99
C PRO A 145 9.96 4.18 -1.44
N LYS A 146 10.70 4.35 -0.34
CA LYS A 146 11.38 3.25 0.37
C LYS A 146 10.43 2.14 0.85
N ILE A 147 9.21 2.48 1.29
CA ILE A 147 8.21 1.52 1.75
C ILE A 147 7.62 0.77 0.55
N SER A 148 7.28 1.46 -0.53
CA SER A 148 6.84 0.83 -1.78
C SER A 148 7.91 -0.13 -2.33
N ARG A 149 9.17 0.31 -2.33
CA ARG A 149 10.33 -0.50 -2.68
C ARG A 149 10.46 -1.74 -1.81
N PHE A 150 10.31 -1.59 -0.49
CA PHE A 150 10.32 -2.71 0.45
C PHE A 150 9.21 -3.73 0.13
N PHE A 151 7.99 -3.27 -0.12
CA PHE A 151 6.89 -4.17 -0.49
C PHE A 151 7.14 -4.96 -1.76
N ILE A 152 7.67 -4.32 -2.81
CA ILE A 152 8.02 -5.01 -4.04
C ILE A 152 9.12 -6.07 -3.78
N GLN A 153 10.14 -5.73 -2.97
CA GLN A 153 11.20 -6.68 -2.63
C GLN A 153 10.69 -7.95 -1.92
N LEU A 154 9.57 -7.87 -1.19
CA LEU A 154 8.97 -9.05 -0.57
C LEU A 154 8.55 -10.09 -1.63
N PHE A 155 8.10 -9.66 -2.81
CA PHE A 155 7.73 -10.55 -3.91
C PHE A 155 8.95 -11.21 -4.56
N HIS A 156 10.11 -10.55 -4.55
CA HIS A 156 11.36 -11.10 -5.09
C HIS A 156 12.08 -12.05 -4.13
N ASN A 157 11.69 -12.09 -2.85
CA ASN A 157 12.37 -12.89 -1.85
C ASN A 157 11.73 -14.30 -1.73
N PRO A 158 12.39 -15.39 -2.15
CA PRO A 158 11.84 -16.75 -2.06
C PRO A 158 11.71 -17.28 -0.63
N ASP A 159 12.36 -16.64 0.34
CA ASP A 159 12.19 -16.95 1.77
C ASP A 159 10.92 -16.35 2.36
N ILE A 160 10.35 -15.34 1.70
CA ILE A 160 9.13 -14.66 2.13
C ILE A 160 7.96 -15.04 1.21
N ASN A 161 8.14 -14.97 -0.11
CA ASN A 161 7.14 -15.27 -1.13
C ASN A 161 6.97 -16.79 -1.37
N LYS A 162 6.53 -17.51 -0.33
CA LYS A 162 6.37 -18.97 -0.38
C LYS A 162 5.28 -19.45 -1.35
N GLY A 163 4.31 -18.60 -1.65
CA GLY A 163 3.21 -18.88 -2.55
C GLY A 163 3.48 -18.54 -4.02
N ASN A 164 4.67 -18.04 -4.38
CA ASN A 164 4.96 -17.51 -5.72
C ASN A 164 3.92 -16.48 -6.18
N ALA A 165 3.56 -15.55 -5.29
CA ALA A 165 2.69 -14.44 -5.62
C ALA A 165 3.35 -13.50 -6.62
N GLN A 166 2.52 -12.80 -7.39
CA GLN A 166 2.94 -11.79 -8.36
C GLN A 166 2.32 -10.44 -8.01
N ILE A 167 3.04 -9.37 -8.32
CA ILE A 167 2.58 -8.00 -8.21
C ILE A 167 2.66 -7.34 -9.58
N VAL A 168 1.59 -6.63 -9.97
CA VAL A 168 1.57 -5.70 -11.09
C VAL A 168 1.13 -4.35 -10.54
N PHE A 169 1.86 -3.29 -10.87
CA PHE A 169 1.49 -1.97 -10.39
C PHE A 169 1.84 -0.86 -11.38
N SER A 170 1.12 0.25 -11.30
CA SER A 170 1.51 1.52 -11.90
C SER A 170 2.10 2.43 -10.82
N THR A 171 2.89 3.42 -11.24
CA THR A 171 3.52 4.39 -10.35
C THR A 171 3.85 5.67 -11.12
N HIS A 172 3.87 6.79 -10.41
CA HIS A 172 4.42 8.05 -10.93
C HIS A 172 5.83 8.33 -10.37
N GLU A 173 6.36 7.45 -9.52
CA GLU A 173 7.63 7.62 -8.82
C GLU A 173 8.80 6.97 -9.58
N PRO A 174 9.68 7.77 -10.21
CA PRO A 174 10.79 7.22 -10.99
C PRO A 174 11.79 6.41 -10.16
N LEU A 175 11.91 6.68 -8.86
CA LEU A 175 12.79 5.93 -7.97
C LEU A 175 12.40 4.44 -7.81
N LEU A 176 11.19 4.06 -8.23
CA LEU A 176 10.79 2.65 -8.28
C LEU A 176 11.25 1.94 -9.55
N MET A 177 11.65 2.66 -10.61
CA MET A 177 12.28 2.07 -11.80
C MET A 177 13.75 1.77 -11.54
N ASP A 178 13.98 0.87 -10.61
CA ASP A 178 15.31 0.46 -10.18
C ASP A 178 15.75 -0.80 -10.94
N LYS A 179 16.89 -0.71 -11.62
CA LYS A 179 17.52 -1.83 -12.35
C LYS A 179 17.89 -3.01 -11.45
N ASP A 180 18.08 -2.77 -10.15
CA ASP A 180 18.38 -3.83 -9.18
C ASP A 180 17.08 -4.52 -8.69
N MET A 181 15.91 -4.02 -9.09
CA MET A 181 14.60 -4.62 -8.82
C MET A 181 13.97 -5.26 -10.04
N PHE A 182 14.07 -4.59 -11.19
CA PHE A 182 13.31 -4.92 -12.38
C PHE A 182 14.24 -5.11 -13.57
N ARG A 183 13.88 -6.10 -14.37
CA ARG A 183 14.42 -6.25 -15.71
C ARG A 183 13.72 -5.29 -16.68
N SER A 184 14.36 -5.03 -17.81
CA SER A 184 13.82 -4.19 -18.89
C SER A 184 12.42 -4.64 -19.37
N ASP A 185 12.17 -5.96 -19.43
CA ASP A 185 10.88 -6.53 -19.84
C ASP A 185 9.77 -6.41 -18.77
N GLN A 186 10.13 -6.00 -17.55
CA GLN A 186 9.21 -5.78 -16.44
C GLN A 186 8.84 -4.30 -16.24
N ILE A 187 9.50 -3.39 -16.96
CA ILE A 187 9.23 -1.95 -16.93
C ILE A 187 8.44 -1.59 -18.19
N TRP A 188 7.29 -0.97 -18.00
CA TRP A 188 6.37 -0.58 -19.07
C TRP A 188 5.99 0.88 -18.92
N PHE A 189 5.92 1.58 -20.05
CA PHE A 189 5.59 2.99 -20.15
C PHE A 189 4.27 3.16 -20.88
N THR A 190 3.50 4.17 -20.45
CA THR A 190 2.25 4.56 -21.13
C THR A 190 2.38 5.99 -21.63
N GLU A 191 2.09 6.23 -22.90
CA GLU A 191 2.12 7.56 -23.51
C GLU A 191 0.84 7.82 -24.32
N LYS A 192 0.44 9.08 -24.43
CA LYS A 192 -0.66 9.48 -25.31
C LYS A 192 -0.12 10.11 -26.57
N ASN A 193 -0.58 9.62 -27.72
CA ASN A 193 -0.25 10.23 -29.00
C ASN A 193 -1.05 11.54 -29.22
N LYS A 194 -0.74 12.25 -30.31
CA LYS A 194 -1.38 13.54 -30.65
C LYS A 194 -2.89 13.46 -30.89
N PHE A 195 -3.45 12.27 -31.05
CA PHE A 195 -4.89 12.02 -31.22
C PHE A 195 -5.57 11.62 -29.89
N GLY A 196 -4.80 11.52 -28.80
CA GLY A 196 -5.30 11.14 -27.47
C GLY A 196 -5.39 9.64 -27.24
N GLU A 197 -4.90 8.82 -28.16
CA GLU A 197 -4.85 7.37 -28.01
C GLU A 197 -3.68 6.99 -27.09
N SER A 198 -3.89 6.00 -26.21
CA SER A 198 -2.87 5.54 -25.28
C SER A 198 -2.11 4.36 -25.87
N GLU A 199 -0.78 4.45 -25.85
CA GLU A 199 0.14 3.40 -26.27
C GLU A 199 0.91 2.89 -25.05
N LEU A 200 1.11 1.58 -25.00
CA LEU A 200 1.80 0.88 -23.92
C LEU A 200 2.97 0.07 -24.54
N TYR A 201 4.18 0.28 -24.04
CA TYR A 201 5.40 -0.36 -24.54
C TYR A 201 6.40 -0.64 -23.41
N SER A 202 7.29 -1.60 -23.60
CA SER A 202 8.28 -2.00 -22.62
C SER A 202 9.59 -1.22 -22.78
N ALA A 203 10.37 -1.09 -21.69
CA ALA A 203 11.75 -0.61 -21.81
C ALA A 203 12.59 -1.51 -22.72
N GLN A 204 12.27 -2.81 -22.82
CA GLN A 204 12.96 -3.75 -23.71
C GLN A 204 12.78 -3.42 -25.20
N ASP A 205 11.72 -2.68 -25.58
CA ASP A 205 11.43 -2.35 -26.98
C ASP A 205 12.40 -1.30 -27.56
N PHE A 206 13.24 -0.67 -26.73
CA PHE A 206 14.20 0.34 -27.14
C PHE A 206 15.57 -0.24 -27.47
N ASP A 207 16.14 0.21 -28.59
CA ASP A 207 17.49 -0.17 -29.01
C ASP A 207 18.56 0.24 -27.98
N GLY A 208 19.46 -0.69 -27.66
CA GLY A 208 20.58 -0.43 -26.76
C GLY A 208 20.23 -0.43 -25.27
N VAL A 209 19.01 -0.82 -24.89
CA VAL A 209 18.65 -1.07 -23.49
C VAL A 209 19.32 -2.35 -22.99
N ARG A 210 20.03 -2.22 -21.89
CA ARG A 210 20.67 -3.32 -21.15
C ARG A 210 20.18 -3.28 -19.71
N GLU A 211 20.25 -4.40 -19.01
CA GLU A 211 19.79 -4.50 -17.61
C GLU A 211 20.62 -3.65 -16.62
N ASP A 212 21.81 -3.17 -17.02
CA ASP A 212 22.68 -2.37 -16.16
C ASP A 212 22.42 -0.85 -16.24
N ILE A 213 21.49 -0.40 -17.08
CA ILE A 213 21.23 1.04 -17.27
C ILE A 213 20.44 1.63 -16.09
N PRO A 214 20.66 2.92 -15.76
CA PRO A 214 19.82 3.62 -14.79
C PRO A 214 18.48 4.02 -15.44
N PHE A 215 17.49 3.13 -15.36
CA PHE A 215 16.16 3.33 -15.97
C PHE A 215 15.49 4.63 -15.51
N ASP A 216 15.51 4.91 -14.21
CA ASP A 216 15.05 6.15 -13.58
C ASP A 216 15.62 7.41 -14.26
N LYS A 217 16.95 7.46 -14.44
CA LYS A 217 17.63 8.62 -15.04
C LYS A 217 17.35 8.74 -16.53
N TRP A 218 17.25 7.62 -17.23
CA TRP A 218 16.94 7.61 -18.66
C TRP A 218 15.51 8.08 -18.93
N TYR A 219 14.56 7.63 -18.11
CA TYR A 219 13.18 8.12 -18.13
C TYR A 219 13.12 9.62 -17.87
N MET A 220 13.75 10.11 -16.80
CA MET A 220 13.76 11.54 -16.46
C MET A 220 14.46 12.42 -17.52
N ALA A 221 15.38 11.83 -18.30
CA ALA A 221 16.00 12.49 -19.44
C ALA A 221 15.15 12.42 -20.74
N GLY A 222 13.97 11.82 -20.70
CA GLY A 222 13.03 11.69 -21.82
C GLY A 222 13.39 10.61 -22.83
N LYS A 223 14.35 9.73 -22.53
CA LYS A 223 14.81 8.70 -23.50
C LYS A 223 13.76 7.64 -23.80
N PHE A 224 12.85 7.40 -22.86
CA PHE A 224 11.77 6.45 -23.00
C PHE A 224 10.44 7.10 -23.40
N GLY A 225 10.39 8.41 -23.65
CA GLY A 225 9.10 9.10 -23.83
C GLY A 225 8.28 9.11 -22.53
N ALA A 226 6.96 9.03 -22.65
CA ALA A 226 6.00 8.93 -21.54
C ALA A 226 6.09 10.05 -20.46
N LEU A 227 6.77 11.16 -20.76
CA LEU A 227 6.81 12.35 -19.91
C LEU A 227 5.76 13.38 -20.35
N PRO A 228 5.17 14.14 -19.40
CA PRO A 228 4.29 15.26 -19.76
C PRO A 228 5.02 16.33 -20.57
N ASN A 229 4.45 16.74 -21.70
CA ASN A 229 4.95 17.88 -22.48
C ASN A 229 4.24 19.17 -22.04
N ILE A 230 4.88 19.90 -21.11
CA ILE A 230 4.34 21.16 -20.56
C ILE A 230 4.76 22.33 -21.46
N GLN A 231 3.80 22.94 -22.15
CA GLN A 231 4.04 24.13 -22.99
C GLN A 231 3.91 25.42 -22.18
N GLU A 232 4.89 25.69 -21.32
CA GLU A 232 4.89 26.89 -20.44
C GLU A 232 4.71 28.20 -21.21
N SER A 233 5.23 28.28 -22.45
CA SER A 233 5.10 29.45 -23.31
C SER A 233 3.66 29.81 -23.68
N LEU A 234 2.73 28.85 -23.61
CA LEU A 234 1.30 29.10 -23.83
C LEU A 234 0.58 29.60 -22.57
N PHE A 235 1.24 29.56 -21.42
CA PHE A 235 0.69 29.94 -20.12
C PHE A 235 1.22 31.32 -19.70
N SER A 236 0.79 32.36 -20.42
CA SER A 236 1.09 33.76 -20.12
C SER A 236 -0.20 34.57 -19.99
N PHE A 237 -0.38 35.27 -18.86
CA PHE A 237 -1.45 36.24 -18.62
C PHE A 237 -0.88 37.55 -18.07
#